data_AF-A0AAU4S085-F1
#
_entry.id   AF-A0AAU4S085-F1
#
_cell.length_a   1.000
_cell.length_b   1.000
_cell.length_c   1.000
_cell.angle_alpha   90.00
_cell.angle_beta   90.00
_cell.angle_gamma   90.00
#
_symmetry.space_group_name_H-M   'P 1'
#
loop_
_entity.id
_entity.type
_entity.pdbx_description
1 polymer ?
#
loop_
_entity_poly.entity_id
_entity_poly.type
_entity_poly.pdbx_seq_one_letter_code
_entity_poly.pdbx_strand_id
1 'polypeptide(L)'
;MRIGYSFWGFLGNGITDTPDGGRSHRRPLVDALLARGHDVVFLQANRDLLEAGDDLGYAYEFNMGLPEIDVLFLEWRWAISARNTTCCGSVGHACDLHRQAELLKHYSVRHLTPTVIWDKDRQLPPGSAWRRAKRTAVCEAALAPSADAHQLLFPVDDRLMAQADPKGLARKPRALALGYVGNQYDRDEHFDRFFAPAAASFEHQVGGKWPRTARWPHVSFLGRIPFEQVHHLYGNALATVLLLPQRYAVVGQMTQRIFEAALAGCLPLAPADIRHADRFVPRDLVVESSDQVIERIRHLQRIAGSPEHADLVAACIERLDLFRLSHQVDVLEDILHRVAGAETRRGAV
;
A
#
# COMPACT_ATOMS: atom_id res chain seq x y z
N MET A 1 6.86 22.33 10.14
CA MET A 1 5.57 22.61 9.48
C MET A 1 4.49 21.82 10.19
N ARG A 2 3.31 22.41 10.37
CA ARG A 2 2.11 21.75 10.88
C ARG A 2 1.31 21.15 9.72
N ILE A 3 1.38 19.83 9.59
CA ILE A 3 0.77 19.03 8.52
C ILE A 3 -0.60 18.56 8.98
N GLY A 4 -1.64 19.01 8.29
CA GLY A 4 -2.97 18.42 8.40
C GLY A 4 -3.05 17.15 7.59
N TYR A 5 -2.97 15.98 8.22
CA TYR A 5 -2.97 14.69 7.55
C TYR A 5 -4.37 14.06 7.60
N SER A 6 -4.99 13.85 6.44
CA SER A 6 -6.24 13.10 6.32
C SER A 6 -6.00 11.74 5.65
N PHE A 7 -6.23 10.66 6.41
CA PHE A 7 -6.22 9.29 5.90
C PHE A 7 -7.52 8.57 6.22
N TRP A 8 -7.82 7.54 5.44
CA TRP A 8 -8.91 6.61 5.75
C TRP A 8 -8.34 5.25 6.16
N GLY A 9 -8.68 4.79 7.36
CA GLY A 9 -8.19 3.52 7.88
C GLY A 9 -7.76 3.64 9.32
N PHE A 10 -6.68 2.94 9.63
CA PHE A 10 -6.08 2.74 10.94
C PHE A 10 -4.57 3.00 10.84
N LEU A 11 -3.96 3.36 11.96
CA LEU A 11 -2.51 3.35 12.16
C LEU A 11 -2.05 2.05 12.82
N GLY A 12 -2.87 1.51 13.73
CA GLY A 12 -2.65 0.26 14.42
C GLY A 12 -3.20 -0.94 13.64
N ASN A 13 -3.46 -2.02 14.38
CA ASN A 13 -3.91 -3.29 13.79
C ASN A 13 -5.31 -3.16 13.16
N GLY A 14 -6.13 -2.24 13.67
CA GLY A 14 -7.50 -2.00 13.22
C GLY A 14 -8.41 -3.21 13.37
N ILE A 15 -9.55 -3.19 12.67
CA ILE A 15 -10.51 -4.30 12.65
C ILE A 15 -10.34 -5.19 11.40
N THR A 16 -10.67 -6.47 11.52
CA THR A 16 -10.57 -7.47 10.43
C THR A 16 -11.40 -7.09 9.20
N ASP A 17 -12.61 -6.57 9.39
CA ASP A 17 -13.57 -6.34 8.31
C ASP A 17 -13.32 -5.10 7.45
N THR A 18 -12.24 -4.35 7.71
CA THR A 18 -11.91 -3.18 6.90
C THR A 18 -10.81 -3.49 5.88
N PRO A 19 -11.03 -3.20 4.57
CA PRO A 19 -9.97 -3.27 3.57
C PRO A 19 -9.03 -2.07 3.73
N ASP A 20 -8.12 -2.14 4.69
CA ASP A 20 -7.16 -1.07 4.94
C ASP A 20 -5.73 -1.55 4.74
N GLY A 21 -5.22 -1.35 3.53
CA GLY A 21 -3.83 -1.64 3.24
C GLY A 21 -2.87 -0.70 4.00
N GLY A 22 -3.28 0.56 4.20
CA GLY A 22 -2.32 1.57 4.61
C GLY A 22 -1.75 1.42 6.02
N ARG A 23 -2.29 0.50 6.84
CA ARG A 23 -1.76 0.12 8.16
C ARG A 23 -0.26 -0.15 8.14
N SER A 24 0.20 -0.83 7.08
CA SER A 24 1.59 -1.25 6.94
C SER A 24 2.59 -0.10 6.74
N HIS A 25 2.14 1.07 6.27
CA HIS A 25 3.03 2.14 5.83
C HIS A 25 2.75 3.50 6.47
N ARG A 26 1.53 3.75 6.98
CA ARG A 26 1.14 5.07 7.52
C ARG A 26 1.90 5.41 8.79
N ARG A 27 1.92 4.49 9.75
CA ARG A 27 2.61 4.72 11.03
C ARG A 27 4.10 5.01 10.83
N PRO A 28 4.87 4.18 10.09
CA PRO A 28 6.26 4.52 9.78
C PRO A 28 6.45 5.88 9.10
N LEU A 29 5.57 6.22 8.14
CA LEU A 29 5.62 7.52 7.45
C LEU A 29 5.41 8.70 8.41
N VAL A 30 4.39 8.62 9.26
CA VAL A 30 4.06 9.69 10.21
C VAL A 30 5.13 9.80 11.29
N ASP A 31 5.59 8.68 11.84
CA ASP A 31 6.65 8.67 12.85
C ASP A 31 7.95 9.29 12.29
N ALA A 32 8.26 9.07 11.02
CA ALA A 32 9.40 9.71 10.36
C ALA A 32 9.21 11.22 10.17
N LEU A 33 8.02 11.69 9.80
CA LEU A 33 7.73 13.12 9.70
C LEU A 33 7.85 13.82 11.06
N LEU A 34 7.30 13.21 12.11
CA LEU A 34 7.43 13.70 13.49
C LEU A 34 8.91 13.77 13.92
N ALA A 35 9.68 12.72 13.63
CA ALA A 35 11.12 12.67 13.94
C ALA A 35 11.94 13.74 13.20
N ARG A 36 11.47 14.24 12.06
CA ARG A 36 12.07 15.36 11.32
C ARG A 36 11.60 16.74 11.78
N GLY A 37 10.80 16.80 12.85
CA GLY A 37 10.35 18.06 13.46
C GLY A 37 9.11 18.66 12.80
N HIS A 38 8.35 17.87 12.03
CA HIS A 38 7.01 18.27 11.63
C HIS A 38 6.02 18.04 12.78
N ASP A 39 5.01 18.89 12.88
CA ASP A 39 3.83 18.63 13.70
C ASP A 39 2.78 17.98 12.79
N VAL A 40 2.23 16.82 13.17
CA VAL A 40 1.19 16.15 12.38
C VAL A 40 -0.10 16.11 13.17
N VAL A 41 -1.17 16.68 12.60
CA VAL A 41 -2.53 16.61 13.14
C VAL A 41 -3.42 15.81 12.20
N PHE A 42 -4.04 14.75 12.71
CA PHE A 42 -4.95 13.93 11.94
C PHE A 42 -6.33 14.55 11.85
N LEU A 43 -6.80 14.75 10.62
CA LEU A 43 -8.03 15.49 10.32
C LEU A 43 -9.28 14.61 10.18
N GLN A 44 -9.16 13.33 10.55
CA GLN A 44 -10.19 12.31 10.48
C GLN A 44 -10.47 11.76 11.89
N ALA A 45 -11.58 11.04 12.07
CA ALA A 45 -11.89 10.41 13.35
C ALA A 45 -10.80 9.42 13.77
N ASN A 46 -10.52 9.34 15.07
CA ASN A 46 -9.62 8.33 15.63
C ASN A 46 -10.29 6.95 15.59
N ARG A 47 -10.28 6.31 14.42
CA ARG A 47 -10.88 4.99 14.21
C ARG A 47 -10.13 3.89 14.96
N ASP A 48 -8.83 4.04 15.19
CA ASP A 48 -8.05 3.14 16.03
C ASP A 48 -8.71 3.01 17.41
N LEU A 49 -8.97 4.13 18.09
CA LEU A 49 -9.67 4.11 19.38
C LEU A 49 -11.17 3.78 19.25
N LEU A 50 -11.89 4.46 18.34
CA LEU A 50 -13.36 4.41 18.28
C LEU A 50 -13.91 3.09 17.73
N GLU A 51 -13.20 2.44 16.83
CA GLU A 51 -13.66 1.20 16.18
C GLU A 51 -12.84 -0.03 16.57
N ALA A 52 -11.52 0.10 16.73
CA ALA A 52 -10.65 -1.01 17.10
C ALA A 52 -10.35 -1.10 18.61
N GLY A 53 -10.70 -0.08 19.39
CA GLY A 53 -10.35 -0.02 20.82
C GLY A 53 -8.85 0.10 21.08
N ASP A 54 -8.07 0.47 20.06
CA ASP A 54 -6.62 0.58 20.11
C ASP A 54 -6.25 2.00 20.57
N ASP A 55 -5.89 2.13 21.84
CA ASP A 55 -5.39 3.38 22.40
C ASP A 55 -3.90 3.53 22.06
N LEU A 56 -3.62 4.42 21.11
CA LEU A 56 -2.26 4.76 20.67
C LEU A 56 -1.51 5.64 21.68
N GLY A 57 -2.01 5.80 22.91
CA GLY A 57 -1.28 6.37 24.05
C GLY A 57 -0.96 7.85 23.90
N TYR A 58 -1.85 8.61 23.25
CA TYR A 58 -1.65 10.02 22.90
C TYR A 58 -0.41 10.31 22.04
N ALA A 59 0.15 9.31 21.39
CA ALA A 59 1.31 9.49 20.49
C ALA A 59 0.99 10.37 19.28
N TYR A 60 -0.30 10.58 18.98
CA TYR A 60 -0.76 11.32 17.82
C TYR A 60 -1.89 12.30 18.16
N GLU A 61 -1.85 13.48 17.53
CA GLU A 61 -2.91 14.48 17.64
C GLU A 61 -4.04 14.18 16.65
N PHE A 62 -5.27 14.01 17.13
CA PHE A 62 -6.48 13.91 16.30
C PHE A 62 -7.36 15.14 16.51
N ASN A 63 -7.73 15.81 15.42
CA ASN A 63 -8.62 16.96 15.44
C ASN A 63 -9.59 16.92 14.24
N MET A 64 -10.83 16.52 14.51
CA MET A 64 -11.91 16.47 13.51
C MET A 64 -12.49 17.86 13.16
N GLY A 65 -12.02 18.93 13.83
CA GLY A 65 -12.35 20.30 13.48
C GLY A 65 -11.62 20.77 12.23
N LEU A 66 -11.31 22.06 12.18
CA LEU A 66 -10.54 22.68 11.10
C LEU A 66 -9.37 23.46 11.72
N PRO A 67 -8.38 22.79 12.32
CA PRO A 67 -7.25 23.46 12.96
C PRO A 67 -6.40 24.25 11.96
N GLU A 68 -5.67 25.24 12.44
CA GLU A 68 -4.64 25.88 11.61
C GLU A 68 -3.54 24.87 11.25
N ILE A 69 -3.20 24.82 9.96
CA ILE A 69 -2.19 23.95 9.36
C ILE A 69 -1.45 24.72 8.25
N ASP A 70 -0.18 24.39 8.06
CA ASP A 70 0.64 24.95 6.98
C ASP A 70 0.37 24.25 5.65
N VAL A 71 0.04 22.96 5.69
CA VAL A 71 -0.14 22.12 4.52
C VAL A 71 -1.16 21.02 4.78
N LEU A 72 -2.04 20.78 3.82
CA LEU A 72 -2.99 19.68 3.82
C LEU A 72 -2.40 18.48 3.07
N PHE A 73 -2.24 17.34 3.74
CA PHE A 73 -1.87 16.07 3.12
C PHE A 73 -3.07 15.11 3.10
N LEU A 74 -3.47 14.65 1.91
CA LEU A 74 -4.65 13.80 1.72
C LEU A 74 -4.26 12.46 1.10
N GLU A 75 -4.59 11.35 1.77
CA GLU A 75 -4.76 10.09 1.05
C GLU A 75 -6.06 10.17 0.25
N TRP A 76 -5.94 10.23 -1.08
CA TRP A 76 -7.09 10.45 -1.95
C TRP A 76 -8.12 9.34 -1.81
N ARG A 77 -9.37 9.75 -1.59
CA ARG A 77 -10.54 8.90 -1.58
C ARG A 77 -11.43 9.18 -2.78
N TRP A 78 -11.83 8.13 -3.47
CA TRP A 78 -12.77 8.20 -4.59
C TRP A 78 -14.17 7.72 -4.17
N ALA A 79 -15.14 7.99 -5.03
CA ALA A 79 -16.50 7.54 -4.87
C ALA A 79 -16.61 6.02 -4.99
N ILE A 80 -17.13 5.39 -3.94
CA ILE A 80 -17.44 3.98 -3.85
C ILE A 80 -18.94 3.87 -3.57
N SER A 81 -19.68 3.40 -4.58
CA SER A 81 -21.13 3.23 -4.50
C SER A 81 -21.54 2.45 -3.25
N ALA A 82 -22.63 2.90 -2.62
CA ALA A 82 -23.19 2.34 -1.38
C ALA A 82 -22.27 2.38 -0.15
N ARG A 83 -21.06 2.96 -0.25
CA ARG A 83 -20.11 3.04 0.86
C ARG A 83 -19.86 4.47 1.31
N ASN A 84 -19.53 5.38 0.41
CA ASN A 84 -19.21 6.76 0.76
C ASN A 84 -19.92 7.78 -0.12
N THR A 85 -20.89 7.32 -0.91
CA THR A 85 -21.79 8.14 -1.74
C THR A 85 -23.23 8.21 -1.19
N THR A 86 -23.51 7.52 -0.08
CA THR A 86 -24.80 7.56 0.62
C THR A 86 -24.80 8.65 1.70
N CYS A 87 -25.95 8.95 2.34
CA CYS A 87 -26.00 9.92 3.42
C CYS A 87 -25.14 9.51 4.63
N CYS A 88 -24.46 10.48 5.27
CA CYS A 88 -23.76 10.23 6.54
C CYS A 88 -24.73 9.66 7.58
N GLY A 89 -24.28 8.62 8.31
CA GLY A 89 -25.08 7.90 9.30
C GLY A 89 -25.88 6.71 8.75
N SER A 90 -25.97 6.50 7.43
CA SER A 90 -26.61 5.28 6.90
C SER A 90 -25.79 4.03 7.21
N VAL A 91 -26.45 2.88 7.37
CA VAL A 91 -25.78 1.59 7.63
C VAL A 91 -24.72 1.30 6.55
N GLY A 92 -23.50 0.97 6.97
CA GLY A 92 -22.38 0.68 6.07
C GLY A 92 -21.70 1.91 5.44
N HIS A 93 -22.16 3.13 5.77
CA HIS A 93 -21.55 4.36 5.26
C HIS A 93 -20.22 4.69 5.94
N ALA A 94 -19.26 5.19 5.16
CA ALA A 94 -18.05 5.83 5.64
C ALA A 94 -18.02 7.28 5.15
N CYS A 95 -18.00 8.25 6.06
CA CYS A 95 -17.98 9.69 5.72
C CYS A 95 -16.62 10.17 5.18
N ASP A 96 -15.75 9.26 4.73
CA ASP A 96 -14.38 9.55 4.28
C ASP A 96 -14.34 10.52 3.10
N LEU A 97 -15.20 10.31 2.10
CA LEU A 97 -15.32 11.15 0.92
C LEU A 97 -15.93 12.53 1.23
N HIS A 98 -16.95 12.57 2.10
CA HIS A 98 -17.57 13.83 2.54
C HIS A 98 -16.58 14.69 3.33
N ARG A 99 -15.84 14.06 4.24
CA ARG A 99 -14.80 14.73 5.01
C ARG A 99 -13.69 15.24 4.12
N GLN A 100 -13.21 14.45 3.15
CA GLN A 100 -12.25 14.94 2.16
C GLN A 100 -12.77 16.18 1.40
N ALA A 101 -14.05 16.18 0.99
CA ALA A 101 -14.64 17.32 0.30
C ALA A 101 -14.70 18.59 1.19
N GLU A 102 -15.02 18.43 2.48
CA GLU A 102 -14.98 19.52 3.46
C GLU A 102 -13.57 20.10 3.60
N LEU A 103 -12.57 19.23 3.78
CA LEU A 103 -11.16 19.61 3.95
C LEU A 103 -10.63 20.37 2.72
N LEU A 104 -10.88 19.85 1.50
CA LEU A 104 -10.49 20.52 0.26
C LEU A 104 -11.19 21.88 0.09
N LYS A 105 -12.48 21.96 0.42
CA LYS A 105 -13.24 23.21 0.34
C LYS A 105 -12.70 24.26 1.31
N HIS A 106 -12.39 23.86 2.54
CA HIS A 106 -11.87 24.77 3.55
C HIS A 106 -10.42 25.16 3.22
N TYR A 107 -9.48 24.23 3.29
CA TYR A 107 -8.05 24.54 3.17
C TYR A 107 -7.65 24.92 1.75
N SER A 108 -7.94 24.08 0.76
CA SER A 108 -7.41 24.28 -0.59
C SER A 108 -8.16 25.38 -1.37
N VAL A 109 -9.48 25.47 -1.24
CA VAL A 109 -10.29 26.44 -2.01
C VAL A 109 -10.41 27.78 -1.30
N ARG A 110 -10.83 27.81 -0.02
CA ARG A 110 -11.08 29.09 0.68
C ARG A 110 -9.80 29.72 1.22
N HIS A 111 -8.91 28.92 1.78
CA HIS A 111 -7.69 29.42 2.43
C HIS A 111 -6.44 29.31 1.58
N LEU A 112 -6.52 28.69 0.39
CA LEU A 112 -5.39 28.47 -0.51
C LEU A 112 -4.18 27.80 0.17
N THR A 113 -4.45 27.00 1.20
CA THR A 113 -3.45 26.21 1.91
C THR A 113 -2.80 25.24 0.92
N PRO A 114 -1.45 25.20 0.85
CA PRO A 114 -0.74 24.18 0.09
C PRO A 114 -1.30 22.79 0.34
N THR A 115 -1.48 22.01 -0.71
CA THR A 115 -2.15 20.71 -0.63
C THR A 115 -1.33 19.64 -1.35
N VAL A 116 -1.12 18.50 -0.69
CA VAL A 116 -0.56 17.30 -1.30
C VAL A 116 -1.67 16.24 -1.34
N ILE A 117 -1.94 15.70 -2.52
CA ILE A 117 -2.89 14.61 -2.73
C ILE A 117 -2.11 13.38 -3.09
N TRP A 118 -2.17 12.33 -2.28
CA TRP A 118 -1.59 11.03 -2.58
C TRP A 118 -2.67 10.08 -3.11
N ASP A 119 -2.70 9.89 -4.44
CA ASP A 119 -3.62 9.02 -5.14
C ASP A 119 -3.13 7.57 -5.17
N LYS A 120 -3.26 6.92 -4.00
CA LYS A 120 -2.76 5.55 -3.75
C LYS A 120 -3.46 4.48 -4.58
N ASP A 121 -4.63 4.77 -5.15
CA ASP A 121 -5.42 3.82 -5.95
C ASP A 121 -5.60 4.26 -7.41
N ARG A 122 -4.96 5.36 -7.82
CA ARG A 122 -5.05 5.95 -9.17
C ARG A 122 -6.48 6.21 -9.62
N GLN A 123 -7.29 6.73 -8.70
CA GLN A 123 -8.71 7.03 -8.92
C GLN A 123 -9.00 8.53 -9.02
N LEU A 124 -7.98 9.40 -8.92
CA LEU A 124 -8.11 10.81 -9.26
C LEU A 124 -8.15 10.96 -10.79
N PRO A 125 -9.27 11.44 -11.38
CA PRO A 125 -9.40 11.49 -12.83
C PRO A 125 -8.31 12.33 -13.51
N PRO A 126 -7.84 11.98 -14.72
CA PRO A 126 -6.84 12.77 -15.45
C PRO A 126 -7.30 14.22 -15.70
N GLY A 127 -8.61 14.44 -15.91
CA GLY A 127 -9.19 15.76 -16.12
C GLY A 127 -9.38 16.60 -14.85
N SER A 128 -9.14 16.03 -13.66
CA SER A 128 -9.41 16.66 -12.37
C SER A 128 -8.75 18.03 -12.23
N ALA A 129 -9.50 19.00 -11.70
CA ALA A 129 -8.98 20.35 -11.45
C ALA A 129 -7.77 20.34 -10.48
N TRP A 130 -7.71 19.35 -9.58
CA TRP A 130 -6.64 19.22 -8.60
C TRP A 130 -5.28 18.93 -9.22
N ARG A 131 -5.23 18.29 -10.40
CA ARG A 131 -3.96 18.04 -11.12
C ARG A 131 -3.35 19.31 -11.70
N ARG A 132 -4.13 20.39 -11.84
CA ARG A 132 -3.70 21.68 -12.40
C ARG A 132 -3.73 22.83 -11.39
N ALA A 133 -4.12 22.56 -10.15
CA ALA A 133 -4.24 23.57 -9.13
C ALA A 133 -2.83 24.03 -8.69
N LYS A 134 -2.57 25.35 -8.74
CA LYS A 134 -1.21 25.93 -8.57
C LYS A 134 -0.53 25.61 -7.24
N ARG A 135 -1.30 25.31 -6.19
CA ARG A 135 -0.81 25.01 -4.84
C ARG A 135 -1.08 23.56 -4.46
N THR A 136 -1.24 22.71 -5.46
CA THR A 136 -1.52 21.29 -5.26
C THR A 136 -0.46 20.45 -5.94
N ALA A 137 0.14 19.54 -5.20
CA ALA A 137 0.93 18.45 -5.75
C ALA A 137 0.11 17.17 -5.71
N VAL A 138 0.09 16.43 -6.82
CA VAL A 138 -0.50 15.09 -6.88
C VAL A 138 0.65 14.08 -6.86
N CYS A 139 0.56 13.11 -5.97
CA CYS A 139 1.49 12.00 -5.85
C CYS A 139 0.80 10.70 -6.22
N GLU A 140 1.50 9.80 -6.89
CA GLU A 140 1.01 8.47 -7.26
C GLU A 140 2.04 7.42 -6.82
N ALA A 141 1.56 6.27 -6.30
CA ALA A 141 2.41 5.15 -5.88
C ALA A 141 2.86 4.30 -7.07
N ALA A 142 3.40 4.92 -8.11
CA ALA A 142 3.74 4.30 -9.38
C ALA A 142 5.15 4.66 -9.84
N LEU A 143 5.89 3.69 -10.41
CA LEU A 143 7.19 3.93 -11.04
C LEU A 143 7.10 4.72 -12.36
N ALA A 144 5.92 4.72 -12.98
CA ALA A 144 5.57 5.58 -14.11
C ALA A 144 4.30 6.36 -13.77
N PRO A 145 4.40 7.42 -12.95
CA PRO A 145 3.25 8.24 -12.59
C PRO A 145 2.70 8.96 -13.82
N SER A 146 1.46 9.44 -13.71
CA SER A 146 0.86 10.31 -14.72
C SER A 146 1.69 11.59 -14.92
N ALA A 147 1.54 12.25 -16.07
CA ALA A 147 2.14 13.56 -16.28
C ALA A 147 1.78 14.52 -15.15
N ASP A 148 2.75 15.33 -14.72
CA ASP A 148 2.67 16.30 -13.63
C ASP A 148 2.41 15.70 -12.23
N ALA A 149 2.35 14.38 -12.08
CA ALA A 149 2.30 13.71 -10.79
C ALA A 149 3.70 13.31 -10.30
N HIS A 150 3.90 13.37 -8.99
CA HIS A 150 5.11 12.94 -8.32
C HIS A 150 5.03 11.44 -7.99
N GLN A 151 6.16 10.74 -8.08
CA GLN A 151 6.26 9.38 -7.56
C GLN A 151 6.38 9.45 -6.03
N LEU A 152 5.45 8.81 -5.32
CA LEU A 152 5.53 8.57 -3.87
C LEU A 152 5.06 7.14 -3.60
N LEU A 153 6.00 6.23 -3.41
CA LEU A 153 5.71 4.81 -3.20
C LEU A 153 5.31 4.56 -1.75
N PHE A 154 4.73 3.39 -1.47
CA PHE A 154 4.40 3.00 -0.11
C PHE A 154 5.69 2.74 0.67
N PRO A 155 5.97 3.48 1.76
CA PRO A 155 7.22 3.32 2.49
C PRO A 155 7.30 2.00 3.27
N VAL A 156 8.51 1.49 3.38
CA VAL A 156 8.92 0.38 4.25
C VAL A 156 9.94 0.90 5.24
N ASP A 157 9.72 0.65 6.53
CA ASP A 157 10.66 1.06 7.59
C ASP A 157 12.07 0.50 7.33
N ASP A 158 13.05 1.40 7.23
CA ASP A 158 14.46 1.10 7.05
C ASP A 158 14.96 0.04 8.04
N ARG A 159 14.46 0.05 9.28
CA ARG A 159 14.83 -0.90 10.33
C ARG A 159 14.38 -2.32 10.00
N LEU A 160 13.19 -2.49 9.41
CA LEU A 160 12.69 -3.82 9.03
C LEU A 160 13.56 -4.44 7.96
N MET A 161 14.04 -3.64 7.01
CA MET A 161 14.97 -4.12 5.98
C MET A 161 16.35 -4.41 6.56
N ALA A 162 16.86 -3.54 7.44
CA ALA A 162 18.17 -3.73 8.07
C ALA A 162 18.23 -4.93 9.03
N GLN A 163 17.11 -5.29 9.66
CA GLN A 163 16.99 -6.40 10.60
C GLN A 163 16.61 -7.73 9.93
N ALA A 164 16.23 -7.70 8.65
CA ALA A 164 15.88 -8.93 7.94
C ALA A 164 17.10 -9.86 7.86
N ASP A 165 16.93 -11.11 8.28
CA ASP A 165 17.94 -12.16 8.16
C ASP A 165 17.52 -13.14 7.05
N PRO A 166 18.03 -13.00 5.81
CA PRO A 166 17.67 -13.88 4.71
C PRO A 166 17.93 -15.36 5.00
N LYS A 167 18.99 -15.69 5.75
CA LYS A 167 19.32 -17.07 6.09
C LYS A 167 18.31 -17.64 7.09
N GLY A 168 17.95 -16.87 8.11
CA GLY A 168 16.91 -17.23 9.06
C GLY A 168 15.54 -17.38 8.39
N LEU A 169 15.18 -16.45 7.51
CA LEU A 169 13.92 -16.46 6.74
C LEU A 169 13.82 -17.67 5.80
N ALA A 170 14.91 -18.04 5.12
CA ALA A 170 14.97 -19.16 4.21
C ALA A 170 14.87 -20.54 4.90
N ARG A 171 15.27 -20.62 6.18
CA ARG A 171 15.21 -21.84 7.00
C ARG A 171 13.85 -22.08 7.67
N LYS A 172 12.94 -21.10 7.65
CA LYS A 172 11.61 -21.26 8.23
C LYS A 172 10.88 -22.42 7.53
N PRO A 173 10.29 -23.38 8.28
CA PRO A 173 9.46 -24.41 7.67
C PRO A 173 8.25 -23.76 6.99
N ARG A 174 7.94 -24.17 5.76
CA ARG A 174 6.80 -23.69 4.98
C ARG A 174 5.86 -24.86 4.71
N ALA A 175 4.65 -24.81 5.26
CA ALA A 175 3.65 -25.85 4.98
C ALA A 175 2.94 -25.62 3.65
N LEU A 176 2.92 -24.38 3.15
CA LEU A 176 2.25 -24.01 1.91
C LEU A 176 3.28 -23.74 0.81
N ALA A 177 3.04 -24.25 -0.39
CA ALA A 177 3.84 -23.85 -1.53
C ALA A 177 3.45 -22.45 -2.02
N LEU A 178 2.15 -22.12 -1.92
CA LEU A 178 1.59 -20.89 -2.47
C LEU A 178 0.65 -20.19 -1.48
N GLY A 179 0.89 -18.93 -1.18
CA GLY A 179 0.00 -18.10 -0.37
C GLY A 179 -0.35 -16.82 -1.10
N TYR A 180 -1.53 -16.26 -0.85
CA TYR A 180 -1.86 -14.91 -1.32
C TYR A 180 -2.72 -14.16 -0.31
N VAL A 181 -2.37 -12.89 -0.06
CA VAL A 181 -3.20 -11.97 0.72
C VAL A 181 -3.62 -10.80 -0.15
N GLY A 182 -4.92 -10.58 -0.27
CA GLY A 182 -5.48 -9.47 -1.03
C GLY A 182 -6.97 -9.64 -1.29
N ASN A 183 -7.67 -8.54 -1.52
CA ASN A 183 -9.08 -8.57 -1.92
C ASN A 183 -9.19 -8.74 -3.44
N GLN A 184 -10.33 -9.24 -3.90
CA GLN A 184 -10.58 -9.53 -5.31
C GLN A 184 -10.43 -8.33 -6.26
N TYR A 185 -10.66 -7.08 -5.81
CA TYR A 185 -10.72 -5.83 -6.60
C TYR A 185 -10.03 -5.88 -7.99
N ASP A 186 -10.79 -6.18 -9.04
CA ASP A 186 -10.37 -6.24 -10.44
C ASP A 186 -9.12 -7.10 -10.73
N ARG A 187 -8.87 -8.14 -9.92
CA ARG A 187 -7.73 -9.07 -10.06
C ARG A 187 -8.11 -10.39 -10.72
N ASP A 188 -9.37 -10.57 -11.12
CA ASP A 188 -9.88 -11.84 -11.63
C ASP A 188 -9.00 -12.39 -12.77
N GLU A 189 -8.64 -11.54 -13.74
CA GLU A 189 -7.83 -11.93 -14.90
C GLU A 189 -6.42 -12.41 -14.51
N HIS A 190 -5.71 -11.65 -13.67
CA HIS A 190 -4.40 -12.07 -13.17
C HIS A 190 -4.50 -13.31 -12.27
N PHE A 191 -5.56 -13.42 -11.47
CA PHE A 191 -5.81 -14.58 -10.64
C PHE A 191 -6.05 -15.84 -11.49
N ASP A 192 -6.86 -15.74 -12.54
CA ASP A 192 -7.11 -16.81 -13.52
C ASP A 192 -5.84 -17.26 -14.23
N ARG A 193 -4.99 -16.31 -14.64
CA ARG A 193 -3.83 -16.59 -15.49
C ARG A 193 -2.64 -17.13 -14.70
N PHE A 194 -2.43 -16.68 -13.47
CA PHE A 194 -1.19 -16.98 -12.74
C PHE A 194 -1.41 -17.76 -11.44
N PHE A 195 -2.45 -17.45 -10.65
CA PHE A 195 -2.61 -18.04 -9.32
C PHE A 195 -3.45 -19.32 -9.34
N ALA A 196 -4.67 -19.26 -9.87
CA ALA A 196 -5.63 -20.37 -9.82
C ALA A 196 -5.11 -21.66 -10.50
N PRO A 197 -4.42 -21.62 -11.65
CA PRO A 197 -3.87 -22.83 -12.26
C PRO A 197 -2.73 -23.43 -11.42
N ALA A 198 -1.87 -22.59 -10.84
CA ALA A 198 -0.81 -23.06 -9.94
C ALA A 198 -1.38 -23.66 -8.65
N ALA A 199 -2.43 -23.05 -8.10
CA ALA A 199 -3.16 -23.55 -6.93
C ALA A 199 -3.77 -24.95 -7.16
N ALA A 200 -4.07 -25.34 -8.41
CA ALA A 200 -4.50 -26.71 -8.72
C ALA A 200 -3.37 -27.75 -8.58
N SER A 201 -2.10 -27.31 -8.53
CA SER A 201 -0.92 -28.18 -8.46
C SER A 201 -0.26 -28.24 -7.09
N PHE A 202 -0.61 -27.34 -6.16
CA PHE A 202 0.08 -27.25 -4.87
C PHE A 202 -0.86 -26.86 -3.72
N GLU A 203 -0.45 -27.22 -2.50
CA GLU A 203 -1.04 -26.72 -1.26
C GLU A 203 -0.97 -25.20 -1.18
N HIS A 204 -2.13 -24.58 -0.93
CA HIS A 204 -2.26 -23.13 -1.01
C HIS A 204 -3.36 -22.56 -0.11
N GLN A 205 -3.27 -21.26 0.18
CA GLN A 205 -4.30 -20.50 0.89
C GLN A 205 -4.43 -19.05 0.37
N VAL A 206 -5.66 -18.54 0.35
CA VAL A 206 -6.00 -17.18 -0.06
C VAL A 206 -6.71 -16.42 1.06
N GLY A 207 -6.05 -15.42 1.62
CA GLY A 207 -6.62 -14.50 2.61
C GLY A 207 -7.13 -13.19 1.97
N GLY A 208 -8.39 -12.84 2.22
CA GLY A 208 -9.00 -11.58 1.81
C GLY A 208 -10.48 -11.68 1.46
N LYS A 209 -11.10 -10.55 1.17
CA LYS A 209 -12.50 -10.50 0.72
C LYS A 209 -12.59 -10.86 -0.77
N TRP A 210 -13.08 -12.07 -1.04
CA TRP A 210 -13.38 -12.59 -2.37
C TRP A 210 -14.87 -12.96 -2.45
N PRO A 211 -15.75 -12.05 -2.87
CA PRO A 211 -17.18 -12.32 -2.93
C PRO A 211 -17.59 -13.26 -4.08
N ARG A 212 -16.76 -13.41 -5.12
CA ARG A 212 -17.06 -14.25 -6.29
C ARG A 212 -15.99 -15.32 -6.46
N THR A 213 -16.14 -16.43 -5.73
CA THR A 213 -15.17 -17.54 -5.71
C THR A 213 -15.63 -18.78 -6.48
N ALA A 214 -16.89 -18.85 -6.89
CA ALA A 214 -17.46 -20.03 -7.57
C ALA A 214 -16.70 -20.45 -8.85
N ARG A 215 -15.95 -19.52 -9.45
CA ARG A 215 -15.09 -19.77 -10.62
C ARG A 215 -13.84 -20.61 -10.31
N TRP A 216 -13.40 -20.64 -9.05
CA TRP A 216 -12.21 -21.36 -8.59
C TRP A 216 -12.56 -22.32 -7.45
N PRO A 217 -13.35 -23.37 -7.72
CA PRO A 217 -13.85 -24.26 -6.67
C PRO A 217 -12.75 -25.06 -5.96
N HIS A 218 -11.58 -25.21 -6.59
CA HIS A 218 -10.41 -25.87 -6.04
C HIS A 218 -9.54 -24.95 -5.17
N VAL A 219 -9.88 -23.66 -5.04
CA VAL A 219 -9.08 -22.71 -4.28
C VAL A 219 -9.55 -22.57 -2.83
N SER A 220 -8.62 -22.68 -1.89
CA SER A 220 -8.88 -22.49 -0.46
C SER A 220 -8.90 -21.01 -0.06
N PHE A 221 -10.10 -20.43 0.02
CA PHE A 221 -10.33 -19.06 0.48
C PHE A 221 -10.62 -19.01 1.99
N LEU A 222 -9.80 -18.28 2.73
CA LEU A 222 -9.94 -18.11 4.19
C LEU A 222 -10.92 -17.00 4.59
N GLY A 223 -11.40 -16.21 3.63
CA GLY A 223 -12.07 -14.95 3.90
C GLY A 223 -11.09 -13.89 4.42
N ARG A 224 -11.60 -12.82 5.04
CA ARG A 224 -10.74 -11.78 5.62
C ARG A 224 -9.99 -12.33 6.83
N ILE A 225 -8.69 -12.11 6.85
CA ILE A 225 -7.83 -12.43 7.99
C ILE A 225 -7.38 -11.14 8.69
N PRO A 226 -7.19 -11.16 10.02
CA PRO A 226 -6.59 -10.05 10.77
C PRO A 226 -5.22 -9.63 10.23
N PHE A 227 -4.82 -8.39 10.52
CA PHE A 227 -3.58 -7.82 10.00
C PHE A 227 -2.35 -8.60 10.46
N GLU A 228 -2.31 -9.02 11.72
CA GLU A 228 -1.27 -9.86 12.29
C GLU A 228 -1.17 -11.25 11.65
N GLN A 229 -2.28 -11.79 11.13
CA GLN A 229 -2.30 -13.08 10.44
C GLN A 229 -1.74 -13.02 9.02
N VAL A 230 -1.61 -11.83 8.42
CA VAL A 230 -0.98 -11.65 7.10
C VAL A 230 0.47 -12.13 7.13
N HIS A 231 1.23 -11.71 8.14
CA HIS A 231 2.61 -12.15 8.30
C HIS A 231 2.71 -13.65 8.54
N HIS A 232 1.76 -14.24 9.28
CA HIS A 232 1.71 -15.69 9.50
C HIS A 232 1.45 -16.45 8.19
N LEU A 233 0.47 -16.04 7.38
CA LEU A 233 0.18 -16.69 6.10
C LEU A 233 1.40 -16.63 5.17
N TYR A 234 2.00 -15.45 4.98
CA TYR A 234 3.20 -15.35 4.16
C TYR A 234 4.38 -16.09 4.78
N GLY A 235 4.56 -16.06 6.11
CA GLY A 235 5.60 -16.81 6.81
C GLY A 235 5.49 -18.33 6.69
N ASN A 236 4.29 -18.84 6.40
CA ASN A 236 4.03 -20.26 6.18
C ASN A 236 4.04 -20.67 4.68
N ALA A 237 4.04 -19.70 3.76
CA ALA A 237 4.06 -19.93 2.32
C ALA A 237 5.46 -19.76 1.73
N LEU A 238 5.84 -20.64 0.81
CA LEU A 238 7.11 -20.55 0.08
C LEU A 238 7.11 -19.39 -0.93
N ALA A 239 6.02 -19.25 -1.70
CA ALA A 239 5.88 -18.20 -2.70
C ALA A 239 4.48 -17.57 -2.69
N THR A 240 4.39 -16.40 -3.31
CA THR A 240 3.13 -15.72 -3.67
C THR A 240 3.22 -15.26 -5.12
N VAL A 241 2.07 -15.03 -5.76
CA VAL A 241 2.03 -14.28 -7.02
C VAL A 241 1.61 -12.83 -6.72
N LEU A 242 2.32 -11.85 -7.28
CA LEU A 242 1.97 -10.44 -7.17
C LEU A 242 0.79 -10.12 -8.10
N LEU A 243 -0.43 -10.21 -7.57
CA LEU A 243 -1.66 -9.93 -8.33
C LEU A 243 -2.06 -8.45 -8.21
N LEU A 244 -2.12 -7.78 -9.35
CA LEU A 244 -2.43 -6.36 -9.45
C LEU A 244 -3.67 -6.14 -10.33
N PRO A 245 -4.54 -5.16 -10.02
CA PRO A 245 -5.46 -4.62 -11.00
C PRO A 245 -4.68 -4.08 -12.20
N GLN A 246 -5.25 -4.16 -13.40
CA GLN A 246 -4.60 -3.69 -14.62
C GLN A 246 -4.11 -2.24 -14.51
N ARG A 247 -4.91 -1.36 -13.89
CA ARG A 247 -4.56 0.05 -13.64
C ARG A 247 -3.27 0.25 -12.83
N TYR A 248 -2.85 -0.74 -12.03
CA TYR A 248 -1.59 -0.71 -11.28
C TYR A 248 -0.45 -1.33 -12.10
N ALA A 249 -0.73 -2.44 -12.79
CA ALA A 249 0.26 -3.15 -13.60
C ALA A 249 0.86 -2.25 -14.70
N VAL A 250 0.04 -1.50 -15.43
CA VAL A 250 0.48 -0.68 -16.59
C VAL A 250 1.41 0.50 -16.24
N VAL A 251 1.55 0.82 -14.95
CA VAL A 251 2.30 1.98 -14.45
C VAL A 251 3.36 1.59 -13.43
N GLY A 252 3.52 0.29 -13.16
CA GLY A 252 4.44 -0.19 -12.14
C GLY A 252 4.06 0.33 -10.76
N GLN A 253 2.78 0.23 -10.39
CA GLN A 253 2.34 0.45 -9.03
C GLN A 253 2.33 -0.87 -8.27
N MET A 254 3.16 -0.96 -7.24
CA MET A 254 3.19 -2.11 -6.35
C MET A 254 2.63 -1.71 -4.99
N THR A 255 1.76 -2.54 -4.44
CA THR A 255 1.22 -2.33 -3.09
C THR A 255 2.08 -3.04 -2.05
N GLN A 256 1.78 -2.82 -0.77
CA GLN A 256 2.43 -3.45 0.37
C GLN A 256 2.63 -4.97 0.34
N ARG A 257 1.85 -5.71 -0.46
CA ARG A 257 1.94 -7.18 -0.53
C ARG A 257 3.33 -7.67 -0.85
N ILE A 258 4.12 -6.90 -1.61
CA ILE A 258 5.49 -7.28 -1.94
C ILE A 258 6.40 -7.32 -0.72
N PHE A 259 6.39 -6.27 0.12
CA PHE A 259 7.28 -6.20 1.27
C PHE A 259 6.74 -7.03 2.43
N GLU A 260 5.42 -7.17 2.58
CA GLU A 260 4.82 -8.12 3.53
C GLU A 260 5.27 -9.56 3.23
N ALA A 261 5.31 -9.95 1.94
CA ALA A 261 5.78 -11.27 1.53
C ALA A 261 7.30 -11.42 1.69
N ALA A 262 8.08 -10.50 1.12
CA ALA A 262 9.54 -10.59 1.12
C ALA A 262 10.13 -10.56 2.54
N LEU A 263 9.62 -9.70 3.43
CA LEU A 263 10.07 -9.64 4.84
C LEU A 263 9.60 -10.84 5.66
N ALA A 264 8.61 -11.59 5.19
CA ALA A 264 8.24 -12.89 5.75
C ALA A 264 9.06 -14.05 5.15
N GLY A 265 9.96 -13.79 4.20
CA GLY A 265 10.71 -14.79 3.42
C GLY A 265 9.86 -15.57 2.42
N CYS A 266 8.67 -15.07 2.10
CA CYS A 266 7.83 -15.60 1.03
C CYS A 266 8.27 -14.97 -0.30
N LEU A 267 8.62 -15.78 -1.27
CA LEU A 267 9.18 -15.30 -2.54
C LEU A 267 8.08 -14.76 -3.47
N PRO A 268 8.12 -13.46 -3.84
CA PRO A 268 7.13 -12.86 -4.71
C PRO A 268 7.43 -13.15 -6.18
N LEU A 269 6.56 -13.92 -6.84
CA LEU A 269 6.56 -14.12 -8.30
C LEU A 269 5.83 -12.97 -8.97
N ALA A 270 6.48 -12.29 -9.92
CA ALA A 270 5.91 -11.13 -10.61
C ALA A 270 5.52 -11.49 -12.05
N PRO A 271 4.23 -11.38 -12.42
CA PRO A 271 3.82 -11.38 -13.81
C PRO A 271 4.62 -10.39 -14.68
N ALA A 272 5.13 -10.85 -15.82
CA ALA A 272 5.96 -10.06 -16.72
C ALA A 272 5.22 -8.89 -17.39
N ASP A 273 3.89 -8.91 -17.38
CA ASP A 273 3.04 -7.82 -17.86
C ASP A 273 2.90 -6.66 -16.86
N ILE A 274 3.44 -6.80 -15.64
CA ILE A 274 3.62 -5.69 -14.72
C ILE A 274 4.77 -4.83 -15.25
N ARG A 275 4.48 -3.56 -15.54
CA ARG A 275 5.48 -2.61 -15.99
C ARG A 275 6.57 -2.47 -14.92
N HIS A 276 7.83 -2.64 -15.33
CA HIS A 276 8.99 -2.66 -14.44
C HIS A 276 9.00 -3.82 -13.43
N ALA A 277 8.42 -4.98 -13.76
CA ALA A 277 8.45 -6.18 -12.90
C ALA A 277 9.84 -6.52 -12.35
N ASP A 278 10.87 -6.40 -13.17
CA ASP A 278 12.28 -6.68 -12.83
C ASP A 278 12.91 -5.67 -11.85
N ARG A 279 12.24 -4.53 -11.61
CA ARG A 279 12.63 -3.62 -10.53
C ARG A 279 12.08 -4.06 -9.18
N PHE A 280 10.97 -4.78 -9.15
CA PHE A 280 10.31 -5.23 -7.93
C PHE A 280 10.85 -6.55 -7.41
N VAL A 281 11.23 -7.47 -8.31
CA VAL A 281 11.72 -8.80 -7.96
C VAL A 281 12.95 -9.16 -8.81
N PRO A 282 13.82 -10.08 -8.35
CA PRO A 282 14.87 -10.65 -9.18
C PRO A 282 14.29 -11.22 -10.48
N ARG A 283 15.05 -11.16 -11.59
CA ARG A 283 14.59 -11.65 -12.90
C ARG A 283 14.13 -13.11 -12.87
N ASP A 284 14.74 -13.93 -12.02
CA ASP A 284 14.39 -15.33 -11.83
C ASP A 284 13.00 -15.55 -11.21
N LEU A 285 12.38 -14.50 -10.67
CA LEU A 285 11.01 -14.53 -10.14
C LEU A 285 10.00 -13.85 -11.07
N VAL A 286 10.42 -13.39 -12.24
CA VAL A 286 9.50 -12.87 -13.28
C VAL A 286 8.91 -14.05 -14.05
N VAL A 287 7.59 -14.06 -14.22
CA VAL A 287 6.83 -15.17 -14.83
C VAL A 287 5.90 -14.67 -15.93
N GLU A 288 5.82 -15.39 -17.04
CA GLU A 288 5.02 -15.02 -18.21
C GLU A 288 3.70 -15.81 -18.30
N SER A 289 3.62 -16.96 -17.61
CA SER A 289 2.49 -17.88 -17.65
C SER A 289 2.30 -18.65 -16.33
N SER A 290 1.17 -19.34 -16.19
CA SER A 290 0.93 -20.29 -15.10
C SER A 290 1.96 -21.43 -15.07
N ASP A 291 2.39 -21.91 -16.23
CA ASP A 291 3.34 -23.02 -16.31
C ASP A 291 4.70 -22.60 -15.74
N GLN A 292 5.13 -21.36 -16.02
CA GLN A 292 6.30 -20.79 -15.39
C GLN A 292 6.11 -20.58 -13.89
N VAL A 293 4.92 -20.19 -13.41
CA VAL A 293 4.64 -20.15 -11.96
C VAL A 293 4.84 -21.54 -11.34
N ILE A 294 4.30 -22.59 -11.95
CA ILE A 294 4.40 -23.96 -11.47
C ILE A 294 5.86 -24.45 -11.49
N GLU A 295 6.59 -24.19 -12.57
CA GLU A 295 8.01 -24.52 -12.69
C GLU A 295 8.84 -23.83 -11.62
N ARG A 296 8.61 -22.52 -11.40
CA ARG A 296 9.31 -21.75 -10.37
C ARG A 296 9.00 -22.31 -8.99
N ILE A 297 7.75 -22.57 -8.64
CA ILE A 297 7.40 -23.18 -7.34
C ILE A 297 8.11 -24.53 -7.13
N ARG A 298 8.16 -25.41 -8.15
CA ARG A 298 8.89 -26.69 -8.06
C ARG A 298 10.39 -26.49 -7.85
N HIS A 299 10.98 -25.50 -8.51
CA HIS A 299 12.38 -25.14 -8.28
C HIS A 299 12.59 -24.62 -6.86
N LEU A 300 11.74 -23.71 -6.39
CA LEU A 300 11.80 -23.16 -5.04
C LEU A 300 11.68 -24.25 -3.97
N GLN A 301 10.82 -25.27 -4.18
CA GLN A 301 10.71 -26.42 -3.27
C GLN A 301 12.01 -27.22 -3.18
N ARG A 302 12.77 -27.36 -4.28
CA ARG A 302 14.06 -28.07 -4.29
C ARG A 302 15.15 -27.31 -3.55
N ILE A 303 15.13 -25.98 -3.59
CA ILE A 303 16.15 -25.14 -2.95
C ILE A 303 15.74 -24.69 -1.55
N ALA A 304 14.52 -24.97 -1.09
CA ALA A 304 14.02 -24.53 0.20
C ALA A 304 14.99 -24.89 1.35
N GLY A 305 15.30 -23.91 2.20
CA GLY A 305 16.27 -24.03 3.29
C GLY A 305 17.76 -23.97 2.89
N SER A 306 18.08 -24.00 1.59
CA SER A 306 19.47 -23.97 1.10
C SER A 306 20.07 -22.55 1.07
N PRO A 307 21.40 -22.41 0.87
CA PRO A 307 22.04 -21.12 0.61
C PRO A 307 21.45 -20.39 -0.61
N GLU A 308 21.13 -21.11 -1.68
CA GLU A 308 20.52 -20.54 -2.90
C GLU A 308 19.16 -19.89 -2.59
N HIS A 309 18.36 -20.51 -1.72
CA HIS A 309 17.11 -19.90 -1.25
C HIS A 309 17.35 -18.64 -0.43
N ALA A 310 18.35 -18.64 0.45
CA ALA A 310 18.71 -17.47 1.24
C ALA A 310 19.19 -16.30 0.35
N ASP A 311 19.97 -16.59 -0.69
CA ASP A 311 20.43 -15.58 -1.65
C ASP A 311 19.26 -14.96 -2.42
N LEU A 312 18.27 -15.78 -2.80
CA LEU A 312 17.08 -15.30 -3.48
C LEU A 312 16.15 -14.46 -2.58
N VAL A 313 16.04 -14.82 -1.30
CA VAL A 313 15.36 -13.99 -0.29
C VAL A 313 16.11 -12.67 -0.09
N ALA A 314 17.44 -12.69 -0.01
CA ALA A 314 18.25 -11.49 0.11
C ALA A 314 18.05 -10.55 -1.09
N ALA A 315 18.07 -11.11 -2.31
CA ALA A 315 17.83 -10.35 -3.53
C ALA A 315 16.42 -9.74 -3.57
N CYS A 316 15.39 -10.43 -3.05
CA CYS A 316 14.05 -9.85 -2.89
C CYS A 316 14.03 -8.67 -1.91
N ILE A 317 14.71 -8.80 -0.76
CA ILE A 317 14.81 -7.73 0.24
C ILE A 317 15.56 -6.53 -0.33
N GLU A 318 16.61 -6.74 -1.12
CA GLU A 318 17.35 -5.66 -1.79
C GLU A 318 16.44 -4.85 -2.74
N ARG A 319 15.51 -5.51 -3.46
CA ARG A 319 14.53 -4.79 -4.30
C ARG A 319 13.57 -3.90 -3.51
N LEU A 320 13.42 -4.13 -2.20
CA LEU A 320 12.62 -3.26 -1.35
C LEU A 320 13.26 -1.88 -1.13
N ASP A 321 14.52 -1.68 -1.52
CA ASP A 321 15.20 -0.38 -1.43
C ASP A 321 14.43 0.75 -2.13
N LEU A 322 13.70 0.42 -3.20
CA LEU A 322 12.80 1.34 -3.90
C LEU A 322 11.73 1.96 -2.98
N PHE A 323 11.33 1.24 -1.93
CA PHE A 323 10.29 1.61 -0.99
C PHE A 323 10.86 2.13 0.34
N ARG A 324 12.18 2.29 0.46
CA ARG A 324 12.83 2.70 1.72
C ARG A 324 12.18 3.96 2.29
N LEU A 325 11.79 3.91 3.57
CA LEU A 325 11.08 4.99 4.26
C LEU A 325 11.89 6.28 4.20
N SER A 326 13.19 6.25 4.49
CA SER A 326 14.03 7.46 4.40
C SER A 326 13.94 8.14 3.03
N HIS A 327 14.01 7.37 1.94
CA HIS A 327 13.85 7.89 0.58
C HIS A 327 12.45 8.47 0.33
N GLN A 328 11.38 7.77 0.73
CA GLN A 328 10.02 8.28 0.51
C GLN A 328 9.74 9.55 1.32
N VAL A 329 10.30 9.67 2.53
CA VAL A 329 10.14 10.86 3.37
C VAL A 329 10.93 12.03 2.79
N ASP A 330 12.15 11.80 2.27
CA ASP A 330 12.93 12.85 1.56
C ASP A 330 12.13 13.39 0.37
N VAL A 331 11.57 12.50 -0.45
CA VAL A 331 10.72 12.87 -1.59
C VAL A 331 9.49 13.66 -1.12
N LEU A 332 8.84 13.22 -0.04
CA LEU A 332 7.66 13.91 0.49
C LEU A 332 8.01 15.30 1.03
N GLU A 333 9.07 15.46 1.81
CA GLU A 333 9.52 16.75 2.32
C GLU A 333 9.85 17.72 1.19
N ASP A 334 10.54 17.24 0.15
CA ASP A 334 10.81 18.01 -1.07
C ASP A 334 9.51 18.54 -1.70
N ILE A 335 8.49 17.69 -1.79
CA ILE A 335 7.17 18.07 -2.32
C ILE A 335 6.50 19.09 -1.41
N LEU A 336 6.47 18.85 -0.09
CA LEU A 336 5.89 19.74 0.92
C LEU A 336 6.54 21.14 0.86
N HIS A 337 7.87 21.20 0.80
CA HIS A 337 8.60 22.46 0.69
C HIS A 337 8.36 23.18 -0.64
N ARG A 338 8.23 22.45 -1.76
CA ARG A 338 7.91 23.07 -3.05
C ARG A 338 6.51 23.68 -3.07
N VAL A 339 5.51 22.99 -2.53
CA VAL A 339 4.13 23.51 -2.52
C VAL A 339 3.95 24.64 -1.50
N ALA A 340 4.66 24.61 -0.37
CA ALA A 340 4.63 25.68 0.63
C ALA A 340 5.48 26.90 0.21
N GLY A 341 6.66 26.68 -0.38
CA GLY A 341 7.60 27.72 -0.80
C GLY A 341 7.22 28.46 -2.09
N ALA A 342 6.15 28.06 -2.77
CA ALA A 342 5.60 28.79 -3.92
C ALA A 342 5.17 30.24 -3.57
N GLU A 343 5.10 30.59 -2.28
CA GLU A 343 4.85 31.96 -1.80
C GLU A 343 6.10 32.86 -1.83
N THR A 344 7.28 32.33 -1.50
CA THR A 344 8.46 33.17 -1.24
C THR A 344 9.05 33.79 -2.51
N ARG A 345 8.84 33.17 -3.68
CA ARG A 345 9.33 33.70 -4.98
C ARG A 345 8.46 34.79 -5.60
N ARG A 346 7.36 35.19 -4.95
CA ARG A 346 6.46 36.26 -5.45
C ARG A 346 6.45 37.53 -4.62
N GLY A 347 7.19 37.57 -3.50
CA GLY A 347 7.40 38.79 -2.71
C GLY A 347 8.66 39.58 -3.11
N ALA A 348 9.40 39.12 -4.11
CA ALA A 348 10.63 39.74 -4.61
C ALA A 348 10.57 39.89 -6.14
N VAL A 349 9.60 40.67 -6.64
CA VAL A 349 9.64 41.30 -7.97
C VAL A 349 9.04 42.69 -7.85
#